data_AF-A0AAF0RWZ1-F1
#
_entry.id   AF-A0AAF0RWZ1-F1
#
_cell.length_a   1.000
_cell.length_b   1.000
_cell.length_c   1.000
_cell.angle_alpha   90.00
_cell.angle_beta   90.00
_cell.angle_gamma   90.00
#
_symmetry.space_group_name_H-M   'P 1'
#
loop_
_entity.id
_entity.type
_entity.pdbx_description
1 polymer ?
#
loop_
_entity_poly.entity_id
_entity_poly.type
_entity_poly.pdbx_seq_one_letter_code
_entity_poly.pdbx_strand_id
1 'polypeptide(L)'
;MSSHRVVTGPEDLEGGWFVIDDEVEHLEDVDWQRPRRGRPAVPDHDRTVLRAGAHTFTVGDTVQLAEGTVLDTGFRDAVRRYWRTSIVIVVSTLAFLLLHLVHVGWLDDGGAAGRRIVLAAVTVPIVLLALALWSVLTRSPHGKVTRAMAGWRMRGDYDRQRGDAAS
;
A
#
# COMPACT_ATOMS: atom_id res chain seq x y z
N MET A 1 21.45 -5.46 14.49
CA MET A 1 20.66 -6.05 15.59
C MET A 1 19.22 -5.77 15.24
N SER A 2 18.32 -6.74 15.32
CA SER A 2 16.90 -6.51 15.00
C SER A 2 16.21 -5.92 16.22
N SER A 3 15.66 -4.72 16.12
CA SER A 3 14.84 -4.15 17.19
C SER A 3 13.45 -4.80 17.18
N HIS A 4 12.96 -5.04 18.39
CA HIS A 4 11.64 -5.63 18.64
C HIS A 4 10.87 -4.68 19.54
N ARG A 5 9.58 -4.51 19.26
CA ARG A 5 8.67 -3.75 20.12
C ARG A 5 7.65 -4.71 20.72
N VAL A 6 7.46 -4.60 22.03
CA VAL A 6 6.39 -5.29 22.74
C VAL A 6 5.12 -4.49 22.52
N VAL A 7 4.06 -5.17 22.08
CA VAL A 7 2.77 -4.55 21.83
C VAL A 7 2.05 -4.37 23.17
N THR A 8 1.89 -3.12 23.62
CA THR A 8 1.11 -2.80 24.83
C THR A 8 -0.19 -2.08 24.50
N GLY A 9 -0.23 -1.36 23.38
CA GLY A 9 -1.42 -0.68 22.87
C GLY A 9 -1.34 -0.38 21.36
N PRO A 10 -2.38 0.23 20.78
CA PRO A 10 -2.40 0.63 19.36
C PRO A 10 -1.30 1.65 19.02
N GLU A 11 -0.97 2.55 19.95
CA GLU A 11 0.05 3.59 19.81
C GLU A 11 1.47 3.04 19.58
N ASP A 12 1.73 1.80 20.00
CA ASP A 12 3.01 1.13 19.78
C ASP A 12 3.20 0.70 18.33
N LEU A 13 2.09 0.49 17.62
CA LEU A 13 2.05 -0.02 16.26
C LEU A 13 1.70 1.08 15.24
N GLU A 14 0.91 2.08 15.63
CA GLU A 14 0.43 3.12 14.72
C GLU A 14 1.58 3.95 14.14
N GLY A 15 1.61 4.08 12.82
CA GLY A 15 2.64 4.80 12.08
C GLY A 15 3.99 4.11 12.04
N GLY A 16 4.12 2.87 12.53
CA GLY A 16 5.35 2.09 12.50
C GLY A 16 5.47 1.19 11.26
N TRP A 17 6.72 0.86 10.92
CA TRP A 17 7.06 -0.11 9.87
C TRP A 17 7.57 -1.40 10.51
N PHE A 18 6.90 -2.50 10.23
CA PHE A 18 7.16 -3.79 10.87
C PHE A 18 7.41 -4.88 9.83
N VAL A 19 8.20 -5.87 10.23
CA VAL A 19 8.36 -7.12 9.45
C VAL A 19 7.29 -8.10 9.94
N ILE A 20 6.36 -8.45 9.07
CA ILE A 20 5.25 -9.37 9.31
C ILE A 20 5.26 -10.39 8.18
N ASP A 21 5.34 -11.68 8.50
CA ASP A 21 5.36 -12.76 7.51
C ASP A 21 6.43 -12.57 6.41
N ASP A 22 7.65 -12.13 6.80
CA ASP A 22 8.78 -11.77 5.93
C ASP A 22 8.54 -10.57 4.98
N GLU A 23 7.40 -9.88 5.08
CA GLU A 23 7.09 -8.66 4.36
C GLU A 23 7.14 -7.42 5.27
N VAL A 24 7.52 -6.27 4.71
CA VAL A 24 7.52 -5.00 5.46
C VAL A 24 6.20 -4.29 5.24
N GLU A 25 5.44 -4.11 6.31
CA GLU A 25 4.13 -3.46 6.28
C GLU A 25 4.14 -2.17 7.13
N HIS A 26 3.44 -1.16 6.63
CA HIS A 26 3.22 0.12 7.31
C HIS A 26 1.83 0.12 7.93
N LEU A 27 1.76 0.25 9.26
CA LEU A 27 0.51 0.14 9.99
C LEU A 27 -0.05 1.55 10.28
N GLU A 28 -0.93 2.05 9.42
CA GLU A 28 -1.51 3.40 9.57
C GLU A 28 -2.76 3.44 10.46
N ASP A 29 -3.60 2.41 10.40
CA ASP A 29 -4.88 2.33 11.12
C ASP A 29 -4.88 1.13 12.07
N VAL A 30 -4.38 1.35 13.29
CA VAL A 30 -4.36 0.33 14.35
C VAL A 30 -5.43 0.66 15.37
N ASP A 31 -6.43 -0.22 15.46
CA ASP A 31 -7.53 -0.08 16.41
C ASP A 31 -7.67 -1.34 17.25
N TRP A 32 -8.23 -1.19 18.44
CA TRP A 32 -8.72 -2.33 19.19
C TRP A 32 -9.74 -3.13 18.38
N GLN A 33 -9.61 -4.46 18.42
CA GLN A 33 -10.53 -5.33 17.69
C GLN A 33 -11.96 -5.10 18.19
N ARG A 34 -12.84 -4.65 17.29
CA ARG A 34 -14.24 -4.43 17.63
C ARG A 34 -14.92 -5.75 18.01
N PRO A 35 -15.82 -5.74 19.01
CA PRO A 35 -16.59 -6.92 19.37
C PRO A 35 -17.36 -7.46 18.16
N ARG A 36 -17.37 -8.79 17.99
CA ARG A 36 -18.26 -9.42 17.01
C ARG A 36 -19.72 -9.14 17.38
N ARG A 37 -20.56 -8.97 16.36
CA ARG A 37 -22.00 -8.69 16.51
C ARG A 37 -22.62 -9.70 17.48
N GLY A 38 -23.22 -9.21 18.57
CA GLY A 38 -23.86 -10.04 19.60
C GLY A 38 -22.97 -10.42 20.79
N ARG A 39 -21.70 -9.97 20.86
CA ARG A 39 -20.89 -10.07 22.08
C ARG A 39 -20.85 -8.73 22.84
N PRO A 40 -20.81 -8.76 24.17
CA PRO A 40 -20.66 -7.54 24.97
C PRO A 40 -19.34 -6.84 24.64
N ALA A 41 -19.36 -5.51 24.66
CA ALA A 41 -18.16 -4.71 24.48
C ALA A 41 -17.21 -4.94 25.67
N VAL A 42 -15.98 -5.31 25.38
CA VAL A 42 -14.92 -5.43 26.39
C VAL A 42 -14.41 -4.01 26.69
N PRO A 43 -14.30 -3.60 27.97
CA PRO A 43 -13.70 -2.33 28.37
C PRO A 43 -12.27 -2.20 27.82
N ASP A 44 -11.83 -1.00 27.46
CA ASP A 44 -10.53 -0.78 26.80
C ASP A 44 -9.34 -1.35 27.59
N HIS A 45 -9.39 -1.35 28.93
CA HIS A 45 -8.35 -1.91 29.81
C HIS A 45 -8.27 -3.44 29.79
N ASP A 46 -9.33 -4.12 29.39
CA ASP A 46 -9.40 -5.58 29.28
C ASP A 46 -9.21 -6.06 27.83
N ARG A 47 -9.00 -5.14 26.88
CA ARG A 47 -8.75 -5.51 25.49
C ARG A 47 -7.33 -5.97 25.32
N THR A 48 -7.19 -7.17 24.77
CA THR A 48 -5.89 -7.78 24.49
C THR A 48 -5.63 -7.94 23.00
N VAL A 49 -6.59 -7.63 22.12
CA VAL A 49 -6.48 -7.88 20.68
C VAL A 49 -6.60 -6.59 19.88
N LEU A 50 -5.58 -6.32 19.10
CA LEU A 50 -5.43 -5.17 18.21
C LEU A 50 -5.57 -5.63 16.76
N ARG A 51 -6.10 -4.75 15.92
CA ARG A 51 -6.25 -4.97 14.48
C ARG A 51 -5.56 -3.84 13.73
N ALA A 52 -4.63 -4.20 12.86
CA ALA A 52 -3.94 -3.28 11.97
C ALA A 52 -4.21 -3.70 10.52
N GLY A 53 -5.24 -3.10 9.91
CA GLY A 53 -5.72 -3.49 8.58
C GLY A 53 -6.16 -4.97 8.50
N ALA A 54 -5.36 -5.79 7.82
CA ALA A 54 -5.57 -7.23 7.67
C ALA A 54 -4.94 -8.07 8.80
N HIS A 55 -4.02 -7.48 9.57
CA HIS A 55 -3.28 -8.19 10.61
C HIS A 55 -3.94 -8.03 11.98
N THR A 56 -3.77 -9.03 12.82
CA THR A 56 -4.26 -9.05 14.20
C THR A 56 -3.09 -9.31 15.13
N PHE A 57 -2.96 -8.49 16.17
CA PHE A 57 -1.91 -8.58 17.17
C PHE A 57 -2.52 -8.76 18.55
N THR A 58 -1.81 -9.43 19.45
CA THR A 58 -2.18 -9.56 20.86
C THR A 58 -1.26 -8.71 21.72
N VAL A 59 -1.80 -8.12 22.79
CA VAL A 59 -0.99 -7.45 23.82
C VAL A 59 -0.01 -8.45 24.42
N GLY A 60 1.26 -8.07 24.47
CA GLY A 60 2.37 -8.93 24.85
C GLY A 60 3.10 -9.58 23.68
N ASP A 61 2.57 -9.50 22.45
CA ASP A 61 3.29 -9.96 21.26
C ASP A 61 4.53 -9.09 21.03
N THR A 62 5.61 -9.71 20.56
CA THR A 62 6.81 -9.01 20.12
C THR A 62 6.82 -8.94 18.61
N VAL A 63 6.79 -7.73 18.05
CA VAL A 63 6.85 -7.50 16.61
C VAL A 63 8.20 -6.91 16.24
N GLN A 64 8.78 -7.39 15.14
CA GLN A 64 10.06 -6.92 14.64
C GLN A 64 9.88 -5.60 13.90
N LEU A 65 10.65 -4.57 14.25
CA LEU A 65 10.67 -3.34 13.46
C LEU A 65 11.53 -3.53 12.20
N ALA A 66 11.08 -2.92 11.11
CA ALA A 66 11.90 -2.79 9.93
C ALA A 66 13.00 -1.74 10.15
N GLU A 67 14.24 -2.09 9.83
CA GLU A 67 15.40 -1.19 9.96
C GLU A 67 16.27 -1.19 8.71
N GLY A 68 17.07 -0.13 8.55
CA GLY A 68 18.07 -0.02 7.50
C GLY A 68 17.52 -0.26 6.09
N THR A 69 18.13 -1.19 5.37
CA THR A 69 17.76 -1.52 3.98
C THR A 69 16.39 -2.19 3.85
N VAL A 70 15.93 -2.87 4.90
CA VAL A 70 14.61 -3.51 4.94
C VAL A 70 13.53 -2.44 5.02
N LEU A 71 13.71 -1.44 5.89
CA LEU A 71 12.85 -0.25 5.95
C LEU A 71 12.81 0.52 4.63
N ASP A 72 13.98 0.72 3.99
CA ASP A 72 14.07 1.40 2.69
C ASP A 72 13.29 0.68 1.59
N THR A 73 13.33 -0.65 1.60
CA THR A 73 12.64 -1.48 0.62
C THR A 73 11.14 -1.46 0.88
N GLY A 74 10.72 -1.65 2.13
CA GLY A 74 9.32 -1.57 2.54
C GLY A 74 8.68 -0.23 2.21
N PHE A 75 9.37 0.88 2.49
CA PHE A 75 8.91 2.23 2.14
C PHE A 75 8.67 2.38 0.63
N ARG A 76 9.61 1.91 -0.21
CA ARG A 76 9.45 1.99 -1.67
C ARG A 76 8.29 1.14 -2.16
N ASP A 77 8.11 -0.05 -1.61
CA ASP A 77 7.06 -0.96 -2.01
C ASP A 77 5.67 -0.48 -1.54
N ALA A 78 5.56 0.09 -0.34
CA ALA A 78 4.35 0.76 0.13
C ALA A 78 3.95 1.93 -0.78
N VAL A 79 4.89 2.82 -1.13
CA VAL A 79 4.63 3.92 -2.08
C VAL A 79 4.21 3.36 -3.45
N ARG A 80 4.87 2.29 -3.92
CA ARG A 80 4.51 1.66 -5.20
C ARG A 80 3.08 1.11 -5.16
N ARG A 81 2.72 0.42 -4.07
CA ARG A 81 1.39 -0.20 -3.84
C ARG A 81 0.32 0.88 -3.76
N TYR A 82 0.59 1.98 -3.05
CA TYR A 82 -0.31 3.13 -2.91
C TYR A 82 -0.71 3.74 -4.27
N TRP A 83 0.26 4.00 -5.15
CA TRP A 83 -0.01 4.62 -6.46
C TRP A 83 -0.54 3.66 -7.52
N ARG A 84 -0.42 2.35 -7.32
CA ARG A 84 -0.81 1.34 -8.32
C ARG A 84 -2.27 1.50 -8.76
N THR A 85 -3.19 1.61 -7.80
CA THR A 85 -4.62 1.73 -8.08
C THR A 85 -4.93 3.04 -8.83
N SER A 86 -4.34 4.15 -8.39
CA SER A 86 -4.51 5.45 -9.05
C SER A 86 -4.00 5.45 -10.49
N ILE A 87 -2.82 4.84 -10.74
CA ILE A 87 -2.28 4.68 -12.10
C ILE A 87 -3.24 3.86 -12.95
N VAL A 88 -3.73 2.73 -12.44
CA VAL A 88 -4.69 1.88 -13.18
C VAL A 88 -5.94 2.67 -13.54
N ILE A 89 -6.55 3.40 -12.60
CA ILE A 89 -7.77 4.18 -12.83
C ILE A 89 -7.53 5.27 -13.87
N VAL A 90 -6.50 6.10 -13.68
CA VAL A 90 -6.20 7.24 -14.55
C VAL A 90 -5.83 6.80 -15.96
N VAL A 91 -4.92 5.83 -16.08
CA VAL A 91 -4.45 5.35 -17.39
C VAL A 91 -5.58 4.63 -18.14
N SER A 92 -6.39 3.81 -17.46
CA SER A 92 -7.54 3.16 -18.10
C SER A 92 -8.56 4.18 -18.61
N THR A 93 -8.83 5.22 -17.82
CA THR A 93 -9.77 6.29 -18.20
C THR A 93 -9.25 7.08 -19.40
N LEU A 94 -7.97 7.46 -19.41
CA LEU A 94 -7.34 8.17 -20.51
C LEU A 94 -7.31 7.34 -21.79
N ALA A 95 -6.94 6.05 -21.70
CA ALA A 95 -6.92 5.15 -22.83
C ALA A 95 -8.33 4.96 -23.43
N PHE A 96 -9.35 4.85 -22.58
CA PHE A 96 -10.75 4.79 -23.02
C PHE A 96 -11.19 6.07 -23.74
N LEU A 97 -10.85 7.24 -23.18
CA LEU A 97 -11.21 8.53 -23.75
C LEU A 97 -10.51 8.79 -25.09
N LEU A 98 -9.23 8.41 -25.22
CA LEU A 98 -8.49 8.44 -26.48
C LEU A 98 -9.12 7.54 -27.54
N LEU A 99 -9.48 6.30 -27.17
CA LEU A 99 -10.16 5.38 -28.09
C LEU A 99 -11.51 5.94 -28.57
N HIS A 100 -12.22 6.68 -27.71
CA HIS A 100 -13.47 7.32 -28.08
C HIS A 100 -13.27 8.53 -29.01
N LEU A 101 -12.23 9.34 -28.76
CA LEU A 101 -11.85 10.48 -29.61
C LEU A 101 -11.40 10.06 -31.01
N VAL A 102 -10.70 8.93 -31.11
CA VAL A 102 -10.17 8.43 -32.40
C VAL A 102 -11.28 7.90 -33.32
N HIS A 103 -12.55 7.87 -32.88
CA HIS A 103 -13.71 7.47 -33.70
C HIS A 103 -13.40 6.25 -34.57
N VAL A 104 -12.90 5.19 -33.94
CA VAL A 104 -12.51 3.96 -34.63
C VAL A 104 -13.80 3.31 -35.16
N GLY A 105 -14.17 3.63 -36.40
CA GLY A 105 -15.42 3.17 -37.02
C GLY A 105 -15.56 1.64 -37.08
N TRP A 106 -14.46 0.90 -36.91
CA TRP A 106 -14.45 -0.57 -36.83
C TRP A 106 -14.94 -1.13 -35.48
N LEU A 107 -15.11 -0.28 -34.44
CA LEU A 107 -15.65 -0.71 -33.14
C LEU A 107 -17.16 -0.99 -33.18
N ASP A 108 -17.87 -0.46 -34.18
CA ASP A 108 -19.32 -0.61 -34.30
C ASP A 108 -19.73 -1.89 -35.04
N ASP A 109 -18.83 -2.48 -35.83
CA ASP A 109 -19.11 -3.67 -36.66
C ASP A 109 -19.14 -5.00 -35.88
N GLY A 110 -18.53 -5.06 -34.69
CA GLY A 110 -18.37 -6.29 -33.90
C GLY A 110 -19.38 -6.49 -32.75
N GLY A 111 -20.36 -5.59 -32.61
CA GLY A 111 -21.31 -5.57 -31.48
C GLY A 111 -20.64 -5.30 -30.11
N ALA A 112 -21.44 -5.33 -29.04
CA ALA A 112 -20.97 -4.95 -27.70
C ALA A 112 -19.83 -5.83 -27.15
N ALA A 113 -19.77 -7.11 -27.55
CA ALA A 113 -18.73 -8.04 -27.11
C ALA A 113 -17.40 -7.79 -27.85
N GLY A 114 -17.42 -7.63 -29.18
CA GLY A 114 -16.24 -7.30 -29.98
C GLY A 114 -15.62 -5.98 -29.53
N ARG A 115 -16.45 -4.96 -29.30
CA ARG A 115 -16.03 -3.68 -28.72
C ARG A 115 -15.31 -3.83 -27.39
N ARG A 116 -15.82 -4.66 -26.47
CA ARG A 116 -15.16 -4.92 -25.17
C ARG A 116 -13.80 -5.60 -25.32
N ILE A 117 -13.68 -6.56 -26.26
CA ILE A 117 -12.41 -7.26 -26.51
C ILE A 117 -11.37 -6.32 -27.09
N VAL A 118 -11.73 -5.50 -28.08
CA VAL A 118 -10.81 -4.52 -28.69
C VAL A 118 -10.39 -3.47 -27.65
N LEU A 119 -11.33 -2.96 -26.86
CA LEU A 119 -11.01 -2.04 -25.76
C LEU A 119 -10.03 -2.67 -24.78
N ALA A 120 -10.27 -3.91 -24.32
CA ALA A 120 -9.37 -4.62 -23.42
C ALA A 120 -7.98 -4.84 -24.06
N ALA A 121 -7.93 -5.25 -25.33
CA ALA A 121 -6.69 -5.52 -26.05
C ALA A 121 -5.79 -4.27 -26.21
N VAL A 122 -6.38 -3.07 -26.25
CA VAL A 122 -5.61 -1.81 -26.30
C VAL A 122 -5.32 -1.27 -24.91
N THR A 123 -6.31 -1.23 -24.02
CA THR A 123 -6.16 -0.64 -22.69
C THR A 123 -5.23 -1.44 -21.78
N VAL A 124 -5.30 -2.77 -21.78
CA VAL A 124 -4.50 -3.60 -20.88
C VAL A 124 -2.99 -3.42 -21.13
N PRO A 125 -2.46 -3.48 -22.37
CA PRO A 125 -1.05 -3.23 -22.62
C PRO A 125 -0.59 -1.84 -22.17
N ILE A 126 -1.39 -0.80 -22.39
CA ILE A 126 -1.06 0.57 -21.98
C ILE A 126 -0.95 0.66 -20.45
N VAL A 127 -1.89 0.06 -19.72
CA VAL A 127 -1.85 0.01 -18.25
C VAL A 127 -0.62 -0.78 -17.78
N LEU A 128 -0.31 -1.93 -18.39
CA LEU A 128 0.87 -2.72 -18.04
C LEU A 128 2.17 -1.96 -18.29
N LEU A 129 2.28 -1.22 -19.41
CA LEU A 129 3.44 -0.37 -19.69
C LEU A 129 3.58 0.75 -18.67
N ALA A 130 2.48 1.40 -18.28
CA ALA A 130 2.50 2.43 -17.24
C ALA A 130 2.94 1.86 -15.88
N LEU A 131 2.45 0.68 -15.51
CA LEU A 131 2.86 -0.01 -14.27
C LEU A 131 4.33 -0.45 -14.31
N ALA A 132 4.81 -0.93 -15.47
CA ALA A 132 6.22 -1.28 -15.65
C ALA A 132 7.12 -0.04 -15.52
N LEU A 133 6.74 1.07 -16.15
CA LEU A 133 7.46 2.34 -16.04
C LEU A 133 7.47 2.84 -14.59
N TRP A 134 6.33 2.77 -13.90
CA TRP A 134 6.24 3.11 -12.48
C TRP A 134 7.15 2.23 -11.61
N SER A 135 7.19 0.92 -11.87
CA SER A 135 8.09 -0.01 -11.19
C SER A 135 9.55 0.38 -11.39
N VAL A 136 9.96 0.71 -12.62
CA VAL A 136 11.33 1.14 -12.94
C VAL A 136 11.69 2.46 -12.25
N LEU A 137 10.81 3.47 -12.31
CA LEU A 137 11.05 4.78 -11.69
C LEU A 137 11.19 4.68 -10.16
N THR A 138 10.40 3.81 -9.53
CA THR A 138 10.42 3.59 -8.07
C THR A 138 11.53 2.63 -7.61
N ARG A 139 12.22 1.97 -8.54
CA ARG A 139 13.36 1.07 -8.22
C ARG A 139 14.66 1.82 -7.92
N SER A 140 14.71 3.12 -8.21
CA SER A 140 15.92 3.94 -8.05
C SER A 140 16.52 3.81 -6.64
N PRO A 141 17.84 3.52 -6.53
CA PRO A 141 18.51 3.36 -5.24
C PRO A 141 18.51 4.65 -4.40
N HIS A 142 18.34 5.80 -5.06
CA HIS A 142 18.32 7.10 -4.41
C HIS A 142 16.96 7.44 -3.78
N GLY A 143 15.90 6.67 -4.05
CA GLY A 143 14.57 6.87 -3.45
C GLY A 143 13.94 8.25 -3.66
N LYS A 144 14.46 9.10 -4.56
CA LYS A 144 13.98 10.48 -4.74
C LYS A 144 12.52 10.51 -5.22
N VAL A 145 12.19 9.66 -6.20
CA VAL A 145 10.83 9.55 -6.74
C VAL A 145 9.86 9.03 -5.69
N THR A 146 10.22 7.96 -4.98
CA THR A 146 9.37 7.40 -3.93
C THR A 146 9.19 8.37 -2.77
N ARG A 147 10.25 9.10 -2.38
CA ARG A 147 10.15 10.14 -1.36
C ARG A 147 9.23 11.26 -1.81
N ALA A 148 9.40 11.80 -3.02
CA ALA A 148 8.56 12.87 -3.55
C ALA A 148 7.07 12.47 -3.65
N MET A 149 6.82 11.23 -4.05
CA MET A 149 5.47 10.68 -4.25
C MET A 149 4.84 10.11 -2.97
N ALA A 150 5.60 9.94 -1.90
CA ALA A 150 5.06 9.56 -0.60
C ALA A 150 4.24 10.71 -0.01
N GLY A 151 3.09 10.38 0.56
CA GLY A 151 2.28 11.32 1.35
C GLY A 151 3.06 11.86 2.55
N TRP A 152 2.64 13.01 3.07
CA TRP A 152 3.33 13.66 4.19
C TRP A 152 3.42 12.78 5.44
N ARG A 153 2.34 12.06 5.76
CA ARG A 153 2.29 11.13 6.90
C ARG A 153 3.25 9.95 6.73
N MET A 154 3.12 9.17 5.65
CA MET A 154 4.02 8.04 5.34
C MET A 154 5.50 8.45 5.30
N ARG A 155 5.81 9.64 4.76
CA ARG A 155 7.18 10.18 4.75
C ARG A 155 7.65 10.53 6.16
N GLY A 156 6.82 11.19 6.96
CA GLY A 156 7.14 11.57 8.34
C GLY A 156 7.36 10.36 9.24
N ASP A 157 6.55 9.33 9.10
CA ASP A 157 6.67 8.07 9.83
C ASP A 157 7.97 7.32 9.48
N TYR A 158 8.28 7.23 8.19
CA TYR A 158 9.56 6.67 7.72
C TYR A 158 10.76 7.48 8.24
N ASP A 159 10.73 8.81 8.15
CA ASP A 159 11.84 9.67 8.59
C ASP A 159 12.03 9.60 10.11
N ARG A 160 10.95 9.46 10.89
CA ARG A 160 10.99 9.25 12.34
C ARG A 160 11.68 7.94 12.69
N GLN A 161 11.19 6.81 12.15
CA GLN A 161 11.75 5.49 12.44
C GLN A 161 13.19 5.33 11.95
N ARG A 162 13.55 5.96 10.83
CA ARG A 162 14.94 5.98 10.36
C ARG A 162 15.85 6.84 11.24
N GLY A 163 15.33 7.93 11.81
CA GLY A 163 16.04 8.76 12.76
C GLY A 163 16.33 8.02 14.07
N ASP A 164 15.31 7.35 14.62
CA ASP A 164 15.41 6.57 15.87
C ASP A 164 16.37 5.37 15.74
N ALA A 165 16.47 4.77 14.55
CA ALA A 165 17.42 3.67 14.29
C ALA A 165 18.87 4.14 14.12
N ALA A 166 19.11 5.45 13.94
CA ALA A 166 20.45 6.03 13.76
C ALA A 166 21.03 6.62 15.06
N SER A 167 20.20 6.79 16.09
CA SER A 167 20.57 7.23 17.44
C SER A 167 20.93 6.06 18.35
#